data_AF-A0A151X3Y3-F1
#
_entry.id   AF-A0A151X3Y3-F1
#
_cell.length_a   1.000
_cell.length_b   1.000
_cell.length_c   1.000
_cell.angle_alpha   90.00
_cell.angle_beta   90.00
_cell.angle_gamma   90.00
#
_symmetry.space_group_name_H-M   'P 1'
#
loop_
_entity.id
_entity.type
_entity.pdbx_description
1 polymer ?
#
loop_
_entity_poly.entity_id
_entity_poly.type
_entity_poly.pdbx_seq_one_letter_code
_entity_poly.pdbx_strand_id
1 'polypeptide(L)'
;MEQVNIFAQKKNFTLLEKKFLLECILEHKNVIENKKTDDTSVKSKQEVWKKITTTFNASTLINEKIINKQLQRLWTSLKLRQRSELVKERQHRMATGGGEAITDTQVDPLIENINPHLIYEISSVNDSDNTNKRKNMCTEN
;
A
#
# COMPACT_ATOMS: atom_id res chain seq x y z
N MET A 1 -4.10 6.73 -33.24
CA MET A 1 -4.49 6.21 -31.91
C MET A 1 -3.24 6.15 -31.08
N GLU A 2 -3.07 7.11 -30.18
CA GLU A 2 -1.83 7.31 -29.43
C GLU A 2 -1.63 6.15 -28.46
N GLN A 3 -0.52 5.43 -28.64
CA GLN A 3 -0.12 4.32 -27.79
C GLN A 3 0.22 4.88 -26.42
N VAL A 4 -0.73 4.82 -25.49
CA VAL A 4 -0.54 5.23 -24.10
C VAL A 4 0.56 4.35 -23.51
N ASN A 5 1.74 4.93 -23.31
CA ASN A 5 2.90 4.25 -22.77
C ASN A 5 2.59 3.70 -21.36
N ILE A 6 2.47 2.38 -21.23
CA ILE A 6 2.06 1.66 -19.99
C ILE A 6 3.27 1.43 -19.05
N PHE A 7 4.44 2.00 -19.34
CA PHE A 7 5.53 2.03 -18.35
C PHE A 7 5.21 3.11 -17.32
N ALA A 8 4.42 2.73 -16.31
CA ALA A 8 4.09 3.57 -15.17
C ALA A 8 5.38 4.05 -14.51
N GLN A 9 5.79 5.29 -14.81
CA GLN A 9 6.88 5.95 -14.09
C GLN A 9 6.59 5.88 -12.59
N LYS A 10 7.62 5.56 -11.83
CA LYS A 10 7.57 5.59 -10.36
C LYS A 10 7.46 7.05 -9.94
N LYS A 11 6.22 7.54 -9.83
CA LYS A 11 5.94 8.90 -9.36
C LYS A 11 6.27 8.99 -7.87
N ASN A 12 7.06 9.99 -7.50
CA ASN A 12 7.36 10.30 -6.12
C ASN A 12 6.25 11.18 -5.57
N PHE A 13 5.35 10.59 -4.80
CA PHE A 13 4.30 11.33 -4.11
C PHE A 13 4.88 12.09 -2.90
N THR A 14 4.64 13.39 -2.89
CA THR A 14 4.94 14.31 -1.79
C THR A 14 4.11 13.97 -0.54
N LEU A 15 4.50 14.54 0.60
CA LEU A 15 3.77 14.33 1.86
C LEU A 15 2.33 14.86 1.78
N LEU A 16 2.13 16.01 1.14
CA LEU A 16 0.80 16.60 0.96
C LEU A 16 -0.10 15.72 0.09
N GLU A 17 0.42 15.22 -1.03
CA GLU A 17 -0.30 14.28 -1.90
C GLU A 17 -0.71 13.00 -1.15
N LYS A 18 0.19 12.46 -0.32
CA LYS A 18 -0.10 11.29 0.51
C LYS A 18 -1.20 11.58 1.53
N LYS A 19 -1.13 12.72 2.24
CA LYS A 19 -2.15 13.13 3.20
C LYS A 19 -3.50 13.33 2.54
N PHE A 20 -3.54 14.00 1.39
CA PHE A 20 -4.77 14.22 0.65
C PHE A 20 -5.40 12.91 0.17
N LEU A 21 -4.58 11.94 -0.27
CA LEU A 21 -5.08 10.60 -0.59
C LEU A 21 -5.71 9.93 0.64
N LEU A 22 -5.07 10.02 1.82
CA LEU A 22 -5.59 9.44 3.05
C LEU A 22 -6.93 10.06 3.44
N GLU A 23 -7.09 11.38 3.33
CA GLU A 23 -8.36 12.06 3.57
C GLU A 23 -9.46 11.58 2.62
N CYS A 24 -9.17 11.46 1.31
CA CYS A 24 -10.11 10.93 0.33
C CYS A 24 -10.52 9.49 0.63
N ILE A 25 -9.58 8.65 1.09
CA ILE A 25 -9.86 7.26 1.47
C ILE A 25 -10.67 7.22 2.77
N LEU A 26 -10.39 8.09 3.73
CA LEU A 26 -11.08 8.15 5.01
C LEU A 26 -12.59 8.36 4.84
N GLU A 27 -13.00 9.23 3.92
CA GLU A 27 -14.42 9.46 3.57
C GLU A 27 -15.11 8.19 3.05
N HIS A 28 -14.36 7.30 2.40
CA HIS A 28 -14.88 6.09 1.76
C HIS A 28 -14.37 4.79 2.41
N LYS A 29 -13.85 4.86 3.64
CA LYS A 29 -13.17 3.74 4.31
C LYS A 29 -14.06 2.48 4.42
N ASN A 30 -15.35 2.68 4.64
CA ASN A 30 -16.33 1.59 4.78
C ASN A 30 -16.45 0.73 3.51
N VAL A 31 -16.25 1.32 2.33
CA VAL A 31 -16.31 0.60 1.06
C VAL A 31 -14.95 -0.01 0.71
N ILE A 32 -13.87 0.75 0.96
CA ILE A 32 -12.50 0.34 0.63
C ILE A 32 -12.05 -0.86 1.49
N GLU A 33 -12.32 -0.82 2.79
CA GLU A 33 -11.92 -1.85 3.75
C GLU A 33 -13.01 -2.93 3.95
N ASN A 34 -14.10 -2.88 3.14
CA ASN A 34 -15.08 -3.94 3.12
C ASN A 34 -14.42 -5.26 2.68
N LYS A 35 -14.40 -6.28 3.55
CA LYS A 35 -13.80 -7.59 3.24
C LYS A 35 -14.66 -8.47 2.32
N LYS A 36 -15.87 -8.05 1.95
CA LYS A 36 -16.73 -8.80 1.03
C LYS A 36 -16.12 -8.86 -0.37
N THR A 37 -16.22 -10.05 -0.97
CA THR A 37 -15.71 -10.38 -2.32
C THR A 37 -16.86 -10.59 -3.30
N ASP A 38 -18.08 -10.19 -2.94
CA ASP A 38 -19.22 -10.25 -3.86
C ASP A 38 -18.96 -9.32 -5.07
N ASP A 39 -19.45 -9.70 -6.26
CA ASP A 39 -19.24 -8.93 -7.50
C ASP A 39 -19.70 -7.47 -7.36
N THR A 40 -20.79 -7.24 -6.61
CA THR A 40 -21.28 -5.91 -6.25
C THR A 40 -20.27 -5.13 -5.41
N SER A 41 -19.63 -5.77 -4.42
CA SER A 41 -18.61 -5.14 -3.57
C SER A 41 -17.34 -4.80 -4.35
N VAL A 42 -16.94 -5.64 -5.31
CA VAL A 42 -15.80 -5.37 -6.19
C VAL A 42 -16.08 -4.16 -7.08
N LYS A 43 -17.27 -4.09 -7.69
CA LYS A 43 -17.69 -2.94 -8.52
C LYS A 43 -17.75 -1.66 -7.70
N SER A 44 -18.37 -1.67 -6.52
CA SER A 44 -18.43 -0.49 -5.64
C SER A 44 -17.04 0.00 -5.23
N LYS A 45 -16.11 -0.91 -4.90
CA LYS A 45 -14.71 -0.53 -4.64
C LYS A 45 -14.07 0.15 -5.85
N GLN A 46 -14.26 -0.39 -7.05
CA GLN A 46 -13.72 0.20 -8.28
C GLN A 46 -14.31 1.60 -8.54
N GLU A 47 -15.62 1.79 -8.34
CA GLU A 47 -16.29 3.08 -8.48
C GLU A 47 -15.78 4.11 -7.48
N VAL A 48 -15.65 3.72 -6.21
CA VAL A 48 -15.06 4.58 -5.18
C VAL A 48 -13.64 4.97 -5.54
N TRP A 49 -12.80 4.02 -5.96
CA TRP A 49 -11.45 4.33 -6.40
C TRP A 49 -11.44 5.29 -7.60
N LYS A 50 -12.34 5.11 -8.57
CA LYS A 50 -12.48 6.04 -9.70
C LYS A 50 -12.85 7.44 -9.21
N LYS A 51 -13.81 7.55 -8.29
CA LYS A 51 -14.21 8.82 -7.67
C LYS A 51 -13.03 9.49 -6.97
N ILE A 52 -12.30 8.75 -6.14
CA ILE A 52 -11.07 9.24 -5.48
C ILE A 52 -10.07 9.72 -6.53
N THR A 53 -9.84 8.97 -7.60
CA THR A 53 -8.90 9.36 -8.67
C THR A 53 -9.32 10.65 -9.35
N THR A 54 -10.62 10.83 -9.62
CA THR A 54 -11.17 12.06 -10.21
C THR A 54 -10.98 13.24 -9.27
N THR A 55 -11.36 13.10 -7.99
CA THR A 55 -11.15 14.16 -6.97
C THR A 55 -9.68 14.49 -6.80
N PHE A 56 -8.82 13.47 -6.80
CA PHE A 56 -7.38 13.61 -6.66
C PHE A 56 -6.79 14.43 -7.82
N ASN A 57 -7.11 14.05 -9.05
CA ASN A 57 -6.64 14.76 -10.24
C ASN A 57 -7.27 16.15 -10.44
N ALA A 58 -8.43 16.41 -9.84
CA ALA A 58 -9.06 17.73 -9.85
C ALA A 58 -8.42 18.69 -8.83
N SER A 59 -7.63 18.18 -7.88
CA SER A 59 -6.94 18.99 -6.90
C SER A 59 -5.78 19.76 -7.52
N THR A 60 -5.59 21.01 -7.10
CA THR A 60 -4.45 21.86 -7.50
C THR A 60 -3.11 21.33 -6.99
N LEU A 61 -3.12 20.38 -6.05
CA LEU A 61 -1.93 19.69 -5.56
C LEU A 61 -1.28 18.81 -6.62
N ILE A 62 -2.03 18.44 -7.67
CA ILE A 62 -1.63 17.42 -8.64
C ILE A 62 -1.32 18.04 -9.98
N ASN A 63 -0.02 18.09 -10.30
CA ASN A 63 0.46 18.65 -11.56
C ASN A 63 0.28 17.71 -12.77
N GLU A 64 0.13 16.40 -12.55
CA GLU A 64 0.01 15.42 -13.65
C GLU A 64 -1.10 14.42 -13.37
N LYS A 65 -1.83 14.02 -14.41
CA LYS A 65 -2.94 13.05 -14.32
C LYS A 65 -2.46 11.71 -13.77
N ILE A 66 -2.99 11.34 -12.61
CA ILE A 66 -2.70 10.08 -11.94
C ILE A 66 -3.75 9.04 -12.30
N ILE A 67 -3.28 7.82 -12.57
CA ILE A 67 -4.14 6.68 -12.90
C ILE A 67 -4.57 5.98 -11.61
N ASN A 68 -5.80 5.49 -11.58
CA ASN A 68 -6.40 4.73 -10.49
C ASN A 68 -5.46 3.66 -9.86
N LYS A 69 -4.79 2.88 -10.70
CA LYS A 69 -3.83 1.85 -10.27
C LYS A 69 -2.64 2.40 -9.49
N GLN A 70 -2.20 3.64 -9.78
CA GLN A 70 -1.10 4.29 -9.06
C GLN A 70 -1.52 4.68 -7.64
N LEU A 71 -2.74 5.20 -7.47
CA LEU A 71 -3.29 5.52 -6.14
C LEU A 71 -3.49 4.26 -5.29
N GLN A 72 -3.99 3.17 -5.89
CA GLN A 72 -4.09 1.87 -5.22
C GLN A 72 -2.72 1.36 -4.76
N ARG A 73 -1.70 1.44 -5.62
CA ARG A 73 -0.32 1.06 -5.26
C ARG A 73 0.23 1.94 -4.13
N LEU A 74 -0.02 3.24 -4.17
CA LEU A 74 0.40 4.16 -3.11
C LEU A 74 -0.26 3.77 -1.78
N TRP A 75 -1.57 3.52 -1.77
CA TRP A 75 -2.29 3.06 -0.58
C TRP A 75 -1.71 1.75 -0.02
N THR A 76 -1.49 0.75 -0.87
CA THR A 76 -0.85 -0.51 -0.45
C THR A 76 0.54 -0.28 0.14
N SER A 77 1.34 0.62 -0.44
CA SER A 77 2.66 0.97 0.08
C SER A 77 2.59 1.67 1.44
N LEU A 78 1.62 2.56 1.65
CA LEU A 78 1.38 3.23 2.93
C LEU A 78 0.99 2.22 4.02
N LYS A 79 0.04 1.32 3.72
CA LYS A 79 -0.33 0.21 4.62
C LYS A 79 0.86 -0.68 4.96
N LEU A 80 1.65 -1.06 3.95
CA LEU A 80 2.81 -1.93 4.17
C LEU A 80 3.87 -1.26 5.03
N ARG A 81 4.16 0.02 4.80
CA ARG A 81 5.10 0.79 5.63
C ARG A 81 4.60 0.84 7.07
N GLN A 82 3.34 1.22 7.28
CA GLN A 82 2.74 1.29 8.60
C GLN A 82 2.79 -0.04 9.35
N ARG A 83 2.50 -1.14 8.64
CA ARG A 83 2.58 -2.50 9.18
C ARG A 83 4.02 -2.89 9.53
N SER A 84 4.99 -2.56 8.68
CA SER A 84 6.40 -2.88 8.91
C SER A 84 6.89 -2.27 10.23
N GLU A 85 6.53 -1.02 10.51
CA GLU A 85 6.87 -0.36 11.77
C GLU A 85 6.20 -1.06 12.98
N LEU A 86 4.91 -1.41 12.88
CA LEU A 86 4.20 -2.15 13.94
C LEU A 86 4.76 -3.57 14.18
N VAL A 87 5.21 -4.26 13.12
CA VAL A 87 5.81 -5.59 13.23
C VAL A 87 7.20 -5.50 13.86
N LYS A 88 8.02 -4.52 13.46
CA LYS A 88 9.34 -4.28 14.08
C LYS A 88 9.20 -4.01 15.58
N GLU A 89 8.25 -3.16 15.97
CA GLU A 89 7.94 -2.88 17.37
C GLU A 89 7.57 -4.16 18.14
N ARG A 90 6.66 -4.97 17.59
CA ARG A 90 6.27 -6.25 18.19
C ARG A 90 7.47 -7.20 18.31
N GLN A 91 8.27 -7.33 17.25
CA GLN A 91 9.45 -8.20 17.25
C GLN A 91 10.46 -7.74 18.31
N HIS A 92 10.68 -6.42 18.42
CA HIS A 92 11.57 -5.86 19.43
C HIS A 92 11.08 -6.15 20.86
N ARG A 93 9.77 -6.00 21.12
CA ARG A 93 9.18 -6.38 22.42
C ARG A 93 9.36 -7.85 22.73
N MET A 94 9.16 -8.73 21.75
CA MET A 94 9.25 -10.19 21.94
C MET A 94 10.70 -10.71 22.01
N ALA A 95 11.67 -9.98 21.46
CA ALA A 95 13.07 -10.37 21.41
C ALA A 95 13.88 -9.98 22.67
N THR A 96 13.22 -9.65 23.79
CA THR A 96 13.90 -9.15 24.99
C THR A 96 14.59 -10.26 25.79
N GLY A 97 15.79 -10.61 25.34
CA GLY A 97 16.91 -11.03 26.18
C GLY A 97 17.75 -9.82 26.63
N GLY A 98 17.12 -8.77 27.19
CA GLY A 98 17.83 -7.70 27.93
C GLY A 98 18.19 -6.38 27.21
N GLY A 99 17.52 -5.99 26.11
CA GLY A 99 17.74 -4.69 25.44
C GLY A 99 16.60 -3.68 25.64
N GLU A 100 16.93 -2.39 25.66
CA GLU A 100 16.01 -1.25 25.86
C GLU A 100 14.89 -1.23 24.81
N ALA A 101 13.63 -1.09 25.24
CA ALA A 101 12.49 -1.02 24.32
C ALA A 101 12.59 0.20 23.39
N ILE A 102 12.51 -0.02 22.08
CA ILE A 102 12.27 1.06 21.13
C ILE A 102 10.87 1.60 21.41
N THR A 103 10.72 2.88 21.73
CA THR A 103 9.42 3.50 22.06
C THR A 103 8.87 4.41 20.96
N ASP A 104 9.60 4.59 19.86
CA ASP A 104 9.28 5.59 18.85
C ASP A 104 8.70 4.97 17.55
N THR A 105 7.64 4.20 17.69
CA THR A 105 6.89 3.73 16.51
C THR A 105 6.06 4.88 15.96
N GLN A 106 6.52 5.48 14.87
CA GLN A 106 5.81 6.55 14.16
C GLN A 106 4.63 5.96 13.36
N VAL A 107 3.48 5.81 14.01
CA VAL A 107 2.21 5.42 13.38
C VAL A 107 1.47 6.64 12.86
N ASP A 108 1.05 6.61 11.59
CA ASP A 108 0.19 7.64 11.02
C ASP A 108 -1.25 7.41 11.50
N PRO A 109 -1.83 8.33 12.31
CA PRO A 109 -3.14 8.14 12.90
C PRO A 109 -4.26 8.06 11.85
N LEU A 110 -4.07 8.62 10.65
CA LEU A 110 -5.05 8.46 9.57
C LEU A 110 -5.08 7.02 9.05
N ILE A 111 -3.91 6.40 8.88
CA ILE A 111 -3.83 5.02 8.40
C ILE A 111 -4.45 4.06 9.43
N GLU A 112 -4.16 4.28 10.72
CA GLU A 112 -4.74 3.51 11.82
C GLU A 112 -6.27 3.67 11.88
N ASN A 113 -6.80 4.88 11.69
CA ASN A 113 -8.25 5.11 11.68
C ASN A 113 -8.96 4.48 10.47
N ILE A 114 -8.26 4.37 9.33
CA ILE A 114 -8.79 3.71 8.13
C ILE A 114 -8.75 2.19 8.29
N ASN A 115 -7.63 1.63 8.76
CA ASN A 115 -7.46 0.20 8.98
C ASN A 115 -6.84 -0.09 10.36
N PRO A 116 -7.68 -0.18 11.41
CA PRO A 116 -7.21 -0.43 12.78
C PRO A 116 -6.72 -1.87 12.99
N HIS A 117 -7.03 -2.79 12.07
CA HIS A 117 -6.66 -4.22 12.16
C HIS A 117 -5.45 -4.57 11.31
N LEU A 118 -4.59 -3.59 11.01
CA LEU A 118 -3.47 -3.71 10.06
C LEU A 118 -2.49 -4.87 10.38
N ILE A 119 -2.31 -5.19 11.66
CA ILE A 119 -1.43 -6.27 12.13
C ILE A 119 -2.09 -7.65 12.00
N TYR A 120 -3.43 -7.73 12.04
CA TYR A 120 -4.19 -9.00 12.06
C TYR A 120 -4.46 -9.59 10.67
N GLU A 121 -4.25 -8.85 9.57
CA GLU A 121 -4.48 -9.34 8.19
C GLU A 121 -3.35 -10.25 7.65
N ILE A 122 -2.74 -11.07 8.49
CA ILE A 122 -1.70 -12.01 8.07
C ILE A 122 -2.35 -13.26 7.47
N SER A 123 -2.56 -13.27 6.16
CA SER A 123 -2.19 -14.45 5.39
C SER A 123 -0.69 -14.31 5.12
N SER A 124 0.07 -15.24 5.65
CA SER A 124 1.53 -15.35 5.49
C SER A 124 1.93 -15.28 4.02
N VAL A 125 2.35 -14.11 3.53
CA VAL A 125 3.21 -14.07 2.35
C VAL A 125 4.62 -14.17 2.88
N ASN A 126 5.05 -15.43 3.06
CA ASN A 126 6.46 -15.77 3.03
C ASN A 126 7.02 -15.18 1.74
N ASP A 127 7.66 -14.01 1.81
CA ASP A 127 8.56 -13.54 0.76
C ASP A 127 9.89 -14.30 0.96
N SER A 128 9.82 -15.63 0.76
CA SER A 128 11.01 -16.46 0.69
C SER A 128 11.58 -16.26 -0.69
N ASP A 129 12.51 -15.31 -0.76
CA ASP A 129 13.52 -15.08 -1.79
C ASP A 129 13.84 -16.39 -2.57
N ASN A 130 13.17 -16.63 -3.71
CA ASN A 130 13.65 -17.64 -4.66
C ASN A 130 14.73 -16.99 -5.50
N THR A 131 15.93 -16.91 -4.92
CA THR A 131 17.14 -16.56 -5.64
C THR A 131 17.31 -17.53 -6.81
N ASN A 132 17.01 -17.09 -8.03
CA ASN A 132 17.36 -17.81 -9.25
C ASN A 132 18.89 -17.81 -9.38
N LYS A 133 19.53 -18.84 -8.81
CA LYS A 133 20.97 -19.07 -8.93
C LYS A 133 21.21 -20.51 -9.38
N ARG A 134 21.91 -20.59 -10.53
CA ARG A 134 22.67 -21.72 -11.11
C ARG A 134 21.80 -22.69 -11.93
N LYS A 135 22.19 -23.15 -13.12
CA LYS A 135 23.53 -23.29 -13.72
C LYS A 135 23.33 -23.51 -15.23
N ASN A 136 23.96 -22.72 -16.10
CA ASN A 136 24.18 -23.15 -17.48
C ASN A 136 25.14 -24.33 -17.41
N MET A 137 24.64 -25.53 -17.71
CA MET A 137 25.46 -26.72 -17.86
C MET A 137 25.76 -26.86 -19.35
N CYS A 138 27.02 -26.62 -19.71
CA CYS A 138 27.57 -27.06 -20.99
C CYS A 138 27.42 -28.58 -21.08
N THR A 139 26.94 -29.08 -22.20
CA THR A 139 27.19 -30.45 -22.64
C THR A 139 27.76 -30.37 -24.05
N GLU A 140 29.08 -30.27 -24.13
CA GLU A 140 29.85 -30.88 -25.22
C GLU A 140 29.94 -32.37 -24.92
N ASN A 141 29.40 -33.20 -25.82
CA ASN A 141 30.15 -34.21 -26.57
C ASN A 141 29.24 -34.86 -27.62
#